data_AF-A0A353B4M2-F1
#
_entry.id   AF-A0A353B4M2-F1
#
_cell.length_a   1.000
_cell.length_b   1.000
_cell.length_c   1.000
_cell.angle_alpha   90.00
_cell.angle_beta   90.00
_cell.angle_gamma   90.00
#
_symmetry.space_group_name_H-M   'P 1'
#
loop_
_entity.id
_entity.type
_entity.pdbx_description
1 polymer ?
#
loop_
_entity_poly.entity_id
_entity_poly.type
_entity_poly.pdbx_seq_one_letter_code
_entity_poly.pdbx_strand_id
1 'polypeptide(L)'
;MNSFGSPTFRSRPGSLRLRGGYTLIEMLVASASATVLIAGLGSSVYIVSRAFDDADGTVVQELDSSLVLEDMLADIQLAERFTVRSSNQVEFTVPDRDGDGADETISYTWSGTEGDPLLRVVNGSSPEAVVASVANLSFDFETRVTPGVEAPIVFVPKVIFESFEETKTSGDDDLVLVLDVPADTIADDLLIVAIAAEGDRRSTFSNAIPDWNLIVNESRNGDITLGVWWRVATDGEPASYSFKVGGEETGAYGWMMRFSGHDPADPISSTSVGSGRSATPIVPAAKVPTEQSMVLRLGAFEDNSFNQDQTEITNATTITMDGVSNASGGAAYSTQDEIGSTSTAEFGLTAKEDYVTATVVIKPAQETP
;
A
#
# COMPACT_ATOMS: atom_id res chain seq x y z
N MET A 1 -80.67 -5.53 -23.44
CA MET A 1 -81.81 -5.43 -22.49
C MET A 1 -81.59 -4.20 -21.63
N ASN A 2 -82.67 -3.48 -21.30
CA ASN A 2 -82.78 -2.19 -20.59
C ASN A 2 -82.59 -0.98 -21.54
N SER A 3 -83.57 -0.43 -22.27
CA SER A 3 -85.00 -0.13 -22.02
C SER A 3 -85.24 0.71 -20.77
N PHE A 4 -85.45 2.02 -20.93
CA PHE A 4 -86.20 2.99 -20.10
C PHE A 4 -85.71 4.40 -20.54
N GLY A 5 -86.48 5.42 -20.92
CA GLY A 5 -87.90 5.62 -21.18
C GLY A 5 -88.01 7.04 -21.77
N SER A 6 -88.58 7.18 -22.96
CA SER A 6 -88.70 8.48 -23.64
C SER A 6 -89.75 9.37 -22.93
N PRO A 7 -89.43 10.63 -22.61
CA PRO A 7 -90.43 11.57 -22.12
C PRO A 7 -91.28 12.08 -23.28
N THR A 8 -92.59 11.82 -23.20
CA THR A 8 -93.61 12.41 -24.06
C THR A 8 -93.74 13.91 -23.78
N PHE A 9 -93.15 14.75 -24.64
CA PHE A 9 -93.36 16.19 -24.64
C PHE A 9 -94.75 16.51 -25.23
N ARG A 10 -95.69 16.94 -24.39
CA ARG A 10 -96.99 17.49 -24.83
C ARG A 10 -96.77 18.82 -25.54
N SER A 11 -96.96 18.85 -26.85
CA SER A 11 -97.06 20.08 -27.65
C SER A 11 -98.33 20.85 -27.28
N ARG A 12 -98.19 22.01 -26.61
CA ARG A 12 -99.28 22.97 -26.43
C ARG A 12 -99.60 23.68 -27.76
N PRO A 13 -100.87 24.02 -28.05
CA PRO A 13 -101.25 24.70 -29.29
C PRO A 13 -100.69 26.11 -29.32
N GLY A 14 -100.11 26.48 -30.46
CA GLY A 14 -99.51 27.78 -30.71
C GLY A 14 -100.54 28.92 -30.66
N SER A 15 -100.32 29.85 -29.74
CA SER A 15 -100.82 31.21 -29.90
C SER A 15 -100.01 31.85 -31.04
N LEU A 16 -100.66 32.22 -32.14
CA LEU A 16 -100.10 33.09 -33.18
C LEU A 16 -99.79 34.46 -32.55
N ARG A 17 -98.61 34.56 -31.94
CA ARG A 17 -98.04 35.85 -31.52
C ARG A 17 -97.64 36.56 -32.79
N LEU A 18 -98.37 37.64 -33.10
CA LEU A 18 -97.95 38.67 -34.03
C LEU A 18 -96.50 39.02 -33.71
N ARG A 19 -95.59 38.72 -34.64
CA ARG A 19 -94.18 39.10 -34.54
C ARG A 19 -94.13 40.61 -34.67
N GLY A 20 -94.04 41.31 -33.53
CA GLY A 20 -93.69 42.72 -33.52
C GLY A 20 -92.35 42.87 -34.20
N GLY A 21 -92.29 43.64 -35.29
CA GLY A 21 -91.02 44.06 -35.85
C GLY A 21 -90.29 44.88 -34.81
N TYR A 22 -89.01 44.55 -34.55
CA TYR A 22 -88.19 45.33 -33.63
C TYR A 22 -88.05 46.75 -34.17
N THR A 23 -88.24 47.71 -33.28
CA THR A 23 -88.03 49.11 -33.62
C THR A 23 -86.55 49.34 -33.94
N LEU A 24 -86.24 50.32 -34.80
CA LEU A 24 -84.85 50.67 -35.15
C LEU A 24 -84.00 50.96 -33.90
N ILE A 25 -84.61 51.53 -32.86
CA ILE A 25 -83.94 51.80 -31.59
C ILE A 25 -83.64 50.51 -30.81
N GLU A 26 -84.53 49.51 -30.82
CA GLU A 26 -84.26 48.21 -30.20
C GLU A 26 -83.10 47.46 -30.88
N MET A 27 -83.03 47.49 -32.22
CA MET A 27 -81.90 46.88 -32.94
C MET A 27 -80.57 47.60 -32.63
N LEU A 28 -80.60 48.93 -32.49
CA LEU A 28 -79.43 49.72 -32.07
C LEU A 28 -78.98 49.35 -30.66
N VAL A 29 -79.90 49.31 -29.69
CA VAL A 29 -79.59 48.94 -28.29
C VAL A 29 -79.13 47.49 -28.19
N ALA A 30 -79.75 46.57 -28.93
CA ALA A 30 -79.33 45.17 -28.98
C ALA A 30 -77.94 45.01 -29.59
N SER A 31 -77.64 45.72 -30.67
CA SER A 31 -76.30 45.68 -31.31
C SER A 31 -75.22 46.24 -30.39
N ALA A 32 -75.47 47.37 -29.72
CA ALA A 32 -74.54 47.96 -28.76
C ALA A 32 -74.29 47.02 -27.55
N SER A 33 -75.37 46.42 -27.03
CA SER A 33 -75.29 45.45 -25.93
C SER A 33 -74.52 44.19 -26.35
N ALA A 34 -74.73 43.69 -27.56
CA ALA A 34 -74.01 42.54 -28.09
C ALA A 34 -72.51 42.82 -28.25
N THR A 35 -72.12 44.02 -28.73
CA THR A 35 -70.70 44.40 -28.81
C THR A 35 -70.03 44.46 -27.43
N VAL A 36 -70.71 45.01 -26.42
CA VAL A 36 -70.19 45.05 -25.04
C VAL A 36 -70.03 43.63 -24.47
N LEU A 37 -70.98 42.74 -24.72
CA LEU A 37 -70.91 41.34 -24.30
C LEU A 37 -69.79 40.57 -25.00
N ILE A 38 -69.62 40.74 -26.32
CA ILE A 38 -68.54 40.08 -27.07
C ILE A 38 -67.17 40.60 -26.63
N ALA A 39 -67.03 41.92 -26.40
CA ALA A 39 -65.80 42.49 -25.86
C ALA A 39 -65.51 41.95 -24.45
N GLY A 40 -66.51 41.85 -23.58
CA GLY A 40 -66.37 41.27 -22.25
C GLY A 40 -65.97 39.78 -22.27
N LEU A 41 -66.57 38.98 -23.15
CA LEU A 41 -66.22 37.58 -23.35
C LEU A 41 -64.81 37.42 -23.92
N GLY A 42 -64.43 38.26 -24.89
CA GLY A 42 -63.07 38.28 -25.44
C GLY A 42 -62.01 38.55 -24.37
N SER A 43 -62.25 39.55 -23.51
CA SER A 43 -61.36 39.83 -22.37
C SER A 43 -61.32 38.68 -21.35
N SER A 44 -62.46 38.02 -21.10
CA SER A 44 -62.52 36.89 -20.17
C SER A 44 -61.70 35.70 -20.69
N VAL A 45 -61.83 35.37 -21.99
CA VAL A 45 -61.05 34.32 -22.63
C VAL A 45 -59.55 34.65 -22.65
N TYR A 46 -59.20 35.92 -22.89
CA TYR A 46 -57.81 36.36 -22.86
C TYR A 46 -57.17 36.21 -21.46
N ILE A 47 -57.90 36.57 -20.39
CA ILE A 47 -57.43 36.39 -19.01
C ILE A 47 -57.26 34.91 -18.68
N VAL A 48 -58.22 34.07 -19.08
CA VAL A 48 -58.16 32.62 -18.87
C VAL A 48 -56.96 32.01 -19.63
N SER A 49 -56.72 32.41 -20.88
CA SER A 49 -55.55 31.95 -21.66
C SER A 49 -54.23 32.32 -21.00
N ARG A 50 -54.10 33.55 -20.50
CA ARG A 50 -52.92 34.01 -19.76
C ARG A 50 -52.71 33.23 -18.46
N ALA A 51 -53.79 32.86 -17.77
CA ALA A 51 -53.72 32.09 -16.54
C ALA A 51 -53.29 30.62 -16.79
N PHE A 52 -53.64 30.04 -17.94
CA PHE A 52 -53.21 28.68 -18.31
C PHE A 52 -51.75 28.64 -18.78
N ASP A 53 -51.30 29.62 -19.57
CA ASP A 53 -49.87 29.70 -20.00
C ASP A 53 -48.91 29.86 -18.81
N ASP A 54 -49.36 30.47 -17.71
CA ASP A 54 -48.55 30.68 -16.49
C ASP A 54 -48.58 29.47 -15.54
N ALA A 55 -49.69 28.70 -15.55
CA ALA A 55 -49.86 27.52 -14.70
C ALA A 55 -49.01 26.32 -15.17
N ASP A 56 -48.80 26.19 -16.48
CA ASP A 56 -47.98 25.11 -17.05
C ASP A 56 -46.49 25.26 -16.69
N GLY A 57 -46.02 26.46 -16.34
CA GLY A 57 -44.63 26.69 -15.93
C GLY A 57 -44.35 26.21 -14.49
N THR A 58 -45.19 26.59 -13.54
CA THR A 58 -44.87 26.41 -12.10
C THR A 58 -45.08 24.99 -11.61
N VAL A 59 -46.17 24.33 -11.99
CA VAL A 59 -46.48 22.95 -11.54
C VAL A 59 -45.53 21.94 -12.16
N VAL A 60 -45.18 22.11 -13.44
CA VAL A 60 -44.22 21.23 -14.12
C VAL A 60 -42.82 21.40 -13.53
N GLN A 61 -42.39 22.65 -13.26
CA GLN A 61 -41.11 22.92 -12.60
C GLN A 61 -41.03 22.32 -11.19
N GLU A 62 -42.12 22.37 -10.42
CA GLU A 62 -42.18 21.76 -9.08
C GLU A 62 -42.09 20.23 -9.15
N LEU A 63 -42.78 19.62 -10.12
CA LEU A 63 -42.72 18.17 -10.35
C LEU A 63 -41.31 17.74 -10.77
N ASP A 64 -40.71 18.42 -11.74
CA ASP A 64 -39.35 18.13 -12.24
C ASP A 64 -38.32 18.28 -11.12
N SER A 65 -38.44 19.33 -10.31
CA SER A 65 -37.56 19.53 -9.14
C SER A 65 -37.71 18.40 -8.12
N SER A 66 -38.93 17.93 -7.88
CA SER A 66 -39.18 16.82 -6.95
C SER A 66 -38.59 15.51 -7.44
N LEU A 67 -38.65 15.22 -8.74
CA LEU A 67 -38.07 14.01 -9.33
C LEU A 67 -36.54 14.01 -9.22
N VAL A 68 -35.90 15.14 -9.52
CA VAL A 68 -34.45 15.26 -9.39
C VAL A 68 -34.00 15.12 -7.94
N LEU A 69 -34.75 15.67 -6.98
CA LEU A 69 -34.45 15.50 -5.56
C LEU A 69 -34.61 14.04 -5.11
N GLU A 70 -35.59 13.31 -5.64
CA GLU A 70 -35.77 11.89 -5.37
C GLU A 70 -34.59 11.06 -5.91
N ASP A 71 -34.14 11.33 -7.14
CA ASP A 71 -32.98 10.68 -7.74
C ASP A 71 -31.68 10.99 -6.98
N MET A 72 -31.46 12.26 -6.61
CA MET A 72 -30.32 12.66 -5.78
C MET A 72 -30.33 11.97 -4.42
N LEU A 73 -31.50 11.87 -3.79
CA LEU A 73 -31.64 11.20 -2.50
C LEU A 73 -31.36 9.70 -2.62
N ALA A 74 -31.86 9.06 -3.67
CA ALA A 74 -31.59 7.65 -3.96
C ALA A 74 -30.09 7.39 -4.16
N ASP A 75 -29.40 8.30 -4.86
CA ASP A 75 -27.94 8.22 -5.03
C ASP A 75 -27.20 8.36 -3.70
N ILE A 76 -27.53 9.40 -2.92
CA ILE A 76 -26.87 9.72 -1.65
C ILE A 76 -27.12 8.64 -0.58
N GLN A 77 -28.31 8.01 -0.57
CA GLN A 77 -28.61 6.92 0.37
C GLN A 77 -27.74 5.68 0.17
N LEU A 78 -27.19 5.50 -1.03
CA LEU A 78 -26.27 4.41 -1.36
C LEU A 78 -24.80 4.84 -1.31
N ALA A 79 -24.50 6.06 -0.88
CA ALA A 79 -23.13 6.55 -0.82
C ALA A 79 -22.30 5.81 0.24
N GLU A 80 -21.18 5.22 -0.18
CA GLU A 80 -20.23 4.58 0.72
C GLU A 80 -19.16 5.56 1.21
N ARG A 81 -18.74 6.48 0.33
CA ARG A 81 -17.67 7.44 0.62
C ARG A 81 -17.88 8.74 -0.15
N PHE A 82 -17.81 9.86 0.55
CA PHE A 82 -17.73 11.19 -0.06
C PHE A 82 -16.28 11.58 -0.34
N THR A 83 -15.97 11.99 -1.57
CA THR A 83 -14.65 12.45 -2.02
C THR A 83 -14.58 13.97 -2.13
N VAL A 84 -15.69 14.62 -2.53
CA VAL A 84 -15.82 16.08 -2.57
C VAL A 84 -17.03 16.52 -1.76
N ARG A 85 -16.84 17.52 -0.90
CA ARG A 85 -17.89 18.13 -0.06
C ARG A 85 -17.70 19.63 -0.04
N SER A 86 -18.57 20.36 -0.72
CA SER A 86 -18.60 21.82 -0.74
C SER A 86 -20.05 22.28 -0.86
N SER A 87 -20.32 23.58 -0.66
CA SER A 87 -21.69 24.10 -0.75
C SER A 87 -22.32 23.91 -2.14
N ASN A 88 -21.53 23.78 -3.21
CA ASN A 88 -22.04 23.76 -4.58
C ASN A 88 -21.68 22.47 -5.34
N GLN A 89 -20.99 21.54 -4.69
CA GLN A 89 -20.60 20.26 -5.28
C GLN A 89 -20.55 19.17 -4.22
N VAL A 90 -21.09 18.02 -4.57
CA VAL A 90 -20.93 16.78 -3.82
C VAL A 90 -20.51 15.66 -4.78
N GLU A 91 -19.48 14.92 -4.39
CA GLU A 91 -18.99 13.73 -5.12
C GLU A 91 -18.85 12.57 -4.14
N PHE A 92 -19.31 11.40 -4.54
CA PHE A 92 -19.29 10.20 -3.74
C PHE A 92 -19.25 8.93 -4.58
N THR A 93 -18.84 7.83 -3.95
CA THR A 93 -18.92 6.49 -4.54
C THR A 93 -20.15 5.75 -4.05
N VAL A 94 -20.75 4.94 -4.92
CA VAL A 94 -21.87 4.03 -4.63
C VAL A 94 -21.49 2.61 -5.09
N PRO A 95 -22.09 1.55 -4.53
CA PRO A 95 -21.82 0.19 -4.98
C PRO A 95 -22.23 0.01 -6.44
N ASP A 96 -21.48 -0.84 -7.15
CA ASP A 96 -21.72 -1.26 -8.54
C ASP A 96 -23.21 -1.54 -8.84
N ARG A 97 -23.79 -0.75 -9.74
CA ARG A 97 -25.18 -0.79 -10.21
C ARG A 97 -25.31 -1.32 -11.63
N ASP A 98 -24.27 -1.19 -12.46
CA ASP A 98 -24.31 -1.63 -13.86
C ASP A 98 -23.73 -3.04 -14.08
N GLY A 99 -23.09 -3.61 -13.06
CA GLY A 99 -22.60 -4.97 -12.99
C GLY A 99 -21.21 -5.18 -13.60
N ASP A 100 -20.42 -4.11 -13.75
CA ASP A 100 -19.07 -4.19 -14.32
C ASP A 100 -17.97 -4.55 -13.30
N GLY A 101 -18.31 -4.63 -12.02
CA GLY A 101 -17.41 -4.97 -10.92
C GLY A 101 -16.63 -3.79 -10.34
N ALA A 102 -16.97 -2.55 -10.71
CA ALA A 102 -16.41 -1.33 -10.14
C ALA A 102 -17.50 -0.45 -9.49
N ASP A 103 -17.19 0.11 -8.32
CA ASP A 103 -18.06 1.09 -7.67
C ASP A 103 -18.18 2.36 -8.54
N GLU A 104 -19.39 2.93 -8.66
CA GLU A 104 -19.57 4.15 -9.44
C GLU A 104 -19.25 5.41 -8.66
N THR A 105 -18.63 6.38 -9.34
CA THR A 105 -18.45 7.74 -8.84
C THR A 105 -19.51 8.66 -9.41
N ILE A 106 -20.31 9.27 -8.54
CA ILE A 106 -21.37 10.21 -8.92
C ILE A 106 -21.00 11.60 -8.40
N SER A 107 -21.07 12.61 -9.27
CA SER A 107 -20.88 14.02 -8.91
C SER A 107 -22.11 14.83 -9.28
N TYR A 108 -22.59 15.65 -8.34
CA TYR A 108 -23.56 16.71 -8.57
C TYR A 108 -22.89 18.07 -8.38
N THR A 109 -22.98 18.94 -9.39
CA THR A 109 -22.27 20.23 -9.42
C THR A 109 -23.17 21.35 -9.91
N TRP A 110 -23.20 22.47 -9.18
CA TRP A 110 -23.81 23.72 -9.59
C TRP A 110 -22.77 24.85 -9.53
N SER A 111 -22.85 25.83 -10.43
CA SER A 111 -21.85 26.91 -10.49
C SER A 111 -21.94 27.89 -9.31
N GLY A 112 -23.10 27.96 -8.64
CA GLY A 112 -23.41 29.01 -7.68
C GLY A 112 -24.05 30.26 -8.29
N THR A 113 -24.24 30.29 -9.61
CA THR A 113 -24.86 31.42 -10.32
C THR A 113 -26.34 31.10 -10.59
N GLU A 114 -27.22 32.01 -10.18
CA GLU A 114 -28.65 31.91 -10.49
C GLU A 114 -28.87 31.76 -12.00
N GLY A 115 -29.66 30.76 -12.37
CA GLY A 115 -30.00 30.46 -13.75
C GLY A 115 -29.15 29.36 -14.39
N ASP A 116 -27.98 29.05 -13.83
CA ASP A 116 -27.12 27.96 -14.31
C ASP A 116 -27.69 26.58 -13.93
N PRO A 117 -27.39 25.52 -14.71
CA PRO A 117 -27.93 24.19 -14.47
C PRO A 117 -27.23 23.46 -13.31
N LEU A 118 -27.97 22.53 -12.69
CA LEU A 118 -27.38 21.47 -11.87
C LEU A 118 -26.94 20.34 -12.80
N LEU A 119 -25.67 19.99 -12.76
CA LEU A 119 -25.07 18.95 -13.57
C LEU A 119 -24.85 17.68 -12.75
N ARG A 120 -25.12 16.52 -13.36
CA ARG A 120 -24.80 15.19 -12.86
C ARG A 120 -23.75 14.53 -13.76
N VAL A 121 -22.77 13.86 -13.17
CA VAL A 121 -21.74 13.07 -13.85
C VAL A 121 -21.65 11.70 -13.19
N VAL A 122 -21.57 10.63 -13.98
CA VAL A 122 -21.34 9.26 -13.50
C VAL A 122 -20.08 8.72 -14.15
N ASN A 123 -19.13 8.21 -13.35
CA ASN A 123 -17.88 7.59 -13.82
C ASN A 123 -17.08 8.49 -14.81
N GLY A 124 -17.13 9.80 -14.60
CA GLY A 124 -16.45 10.78 -15.47
C GLY A 124 -17.10 10.97 -16.84
N SER A 125 -18.37 10.58 -17.01
CA SER A 125 -19.15 10.83 -18.23
C SER A 125 -19.25 12.32 -18.60
N SER A 126 -19.78 12.62 -19.79
CA SER A 126 -20.20 13.98 -20.10
C SER A 126 -21.21 14.47 -19.06
N PRO A 127 -21.11 15.71 -18.56
CA PRO A 127 -22.09 16.28 -17.64
C PRO A 127 -23.48 16.35 -18.28
N GLU A 128 -24.48 15.90 -17.52
CA GLU A 128 -25.90 15.96 -17.89
C GLU A 128 -26.62 16.97 -17.00
N ALA A 129 -27.36 17.91 -17.60
CA ALA A 129 -28.16 18.85 -16.85
C ALA A 129 -29.42 18.17 -16.32
N VAL A 130 -29.48 17.92 -15.01
CA VAL A 130 -30.66 17.35 -14.33
C VAL A 130 -31.68 18.42 -13.99
N VAL A 131 -31.25 19.66 -13.74
CA VAL A 131 -32.11 20.85 -13.65
C VAL A 131 -31.51 21.92 -14.53
N ALA A 132 -32.30 22.43 -15.49
CA ALA A 132 -31.79 23.38 -16.49
C ALA A 132 -31.46 24.77 -15.94
N SER A 133 -32.18 25.22 -14.91
CA SER A 133 -32.05 26.57 -14.36
C SER A 133 -32.31 26.58 -12.85
N VAL A 134 -31.23 26.67 -12.08
CA VAL A 134 -31.30 26.63 -10.61
C VAL A 134 -31.26 28.04 -10.05
N ALA A 135 -32.25 28.40 -9.23
CA ALA A 135 -32.27 29.68 -8.54
C ALA A 135 -31.30 29.70 -7.35
N ASN A 136 -31.31 28.63 -6.56
CA ASN A 136 -30.44 28.45 -5.40
C ASN A 136 -30.27 26.96 -5.08
N LEU A 137 -29.06 26.55 -4.73
CA LEU A 137 -28.72 25.21 -4.24
C LEU A 137 -27.59 25.33 -3.22
N SER A 138 -27.68 24.58 -2.12
CA SER A 138 -26.60 24.45 -1.15
C SER A 138 -26.54 23.02 -0.63
N PHE A 139 -25.34 22.48 -0.51
CA PHE A 139 -25.06 21.23 0.20
C PHE A 139 -24.47 21.53 1.57
N ASP A 140 -25.11 21.00 2.62
CA ASP A 140 -24.62 21.04 3.98
C ASP A 140 -24.23 19.63 4.45
N PHE A 141 -23.21 19.53 5.31
CA PHE A 141 -22.64 18.25 5.73
C PHE A 141 -22.53 18.16 7.26
N GLU A 142 -23.13 17.11 7.82
CA GLU A 142 -22.86 16.72 9.20
C GLU A 142 -21.64 15.81 9.24
N THR A 143 -20.67 16.13 10.10
CA THR A 143 -19.46 15.32 10.25
C THR A 143 -19.31 14.83 11.67
N ARG A 144 -18.96 13.55 11.82
CA ARG A 144 -18.55 12.97 13.09
C ARG A 144 -17.11 12.48 12.96
N VAL A 145 -16.23 12.98 13.82
CA VAL A 145 -14.90 12.40 13.99
C VAL A 145 -15.06 11.11 14.78
N THR A 146 -14.78 9.98 14.15
CA THR A 146 -14.62 8.71 14.85
C THR A 146 -13.12 8.48 14.99
N PRO A 147 -12.57 8.29 16.20
CA PRO A 147 -11.19 7.86 16.36
C PRO A 147 -11.03 6.56 15.56
N GLY A 148 -10.13 6.55 14.59
CA GLY A 148 -9.74 5.29 13.97
C GLY A 148 -9.24 4.37 15.06
N VAL A 149 -9.75 3.14 15.12
CA VAL A 149 -8.98 2.09 15.77
C VAL A 149 -7.75 1.98 14.88
N GLU A 150 -6.59 2.47 15.33
CA GLU A 150 -5.33 2.18 14.64
C GLU A 150 -5.32 0.68 14.41
N ALA A 151 -5.16 0.25 13.16
CA ALA A 151 -4.90 -1.15 12.89
C ALA A 151 -3.76 -1.56 13.84
N PRO A 152 -3.88 -2.68 14.58
CA PRO A 152 -2.81 -3.12 15.44
C PRO A 152 -1.52 -3.09 14.61
N ILE A 153 -0.52 -2.34 15.07
CA ILE A 153 0.79 -2.35 14.44
C ILE A 153 1.28 -3.78 14.57
N VAL A 154 1.17 -4.55 13.50
CA VAL A 154 1.76 -5.88 13.40
C VAL A 154 3.26 -5.64 13.35
N PHE A 155 3.92 -5.84 14.49
CA PHE A 155 5.36 -5.75 14.58
C PHE A 155 5.93 -7.01 13.94
N VAL A 156 6.16 -6.97 12.63
CA VAL A 156 6.85 -8.07 11.96
C VAL A 156 8.27 -8.12 12.52
N PRO A 157 8.63 -9.16 13.29
CA PRO A 157 9.96 -9.22 13.86
C PRO A 157 10.97 -9.33 12.73
N LYS A 158 12.06 -8.57 12.83
CA LYS A 158 13.16 -8.61 11.86
C LYS A 158 14.48 -8.72 12.58
N VAL A 159 15.43 -9.38 11.95
CA VAL A 159 16.81 -9.41 12.43
C VAL A 159 17.46 -8.05 12.16
N ILE A 160 18.17 -7.51 13.15
CA ILE A 160 18.89 -6.24 13.05
C ILE A 160 20.37 -6.53 13.26
N PHE A 161 21.22 -6.01 12.37
CA PHE A 161 22.66 -5.96 12.58
C PHE A 161 22.97 -4.74 13.45
N GLU A 162 23.63 -4.97 14.59
CA GLU A 162 23.87 -3.92 15.59
C GLU A 162 25.29 -3.35 15.47
N SER A 163 26.29 -4.22 15.54
CA SER A 163 27.71 -3.84 15.55
C SER A 163 28.60 -5.05 15.26
N PHE A 164 29.88 -4.78 15.04
CA PHE A 164 30.91 -5.81 14.96
C PHE A 164 32.21 -5.33 15.59
N GLU A 165 33.07 -6.28 15.96
CA GLU A 165 34.46 -6.06 16.31
C GLU A 165 35.32 -6.98 15.47
N GLU A 166 36.57 -6.59 15.23
CA GLU A 166 37.49 -7.38 14.43
C GLU A 166 38.89 -7.36 15.02
N THR A 167 39.67 -8.38 14.67
CA THR A 167 41.08 -8.45 15.04
C THR A 167 41.84 -9.25 14.00
N LYS A 168 43.14 -8.99 13.94
CA LYS A 168 44.03 -9.65 13.00
C LYS A 168 45.35 -9.96 13.67
N THR A 169 45.94 -11.08 13.27
CA THR A 169 47.18 -11.56 13.84
C THR A 169 47.98 -12.30 12.78
N SER A 170 49.30 -12.21 12.89
CA SER A 170 50.25 -12.83 11.99
C SER A 170 51.47 -13.23 12.80
N GLY A 171 51.96 -14.44 12.64
CA GLY A 171 53.15 -14.90 13.33
C GLY A 171 53.38 -16.40 13.18
N ASP A 172 54.33 -16.88 13.96
CA ASP A 172 54.71 -18.29 14.00
C ASP A 172 53.88 -19.06 15.05
N ASP A 173 54.16 -20.36 15.18
CA ASP A 173 53.46 -21.38 15.97
C ASP A 173 52.61 -20.92 17.17
N ASP A 174 51.47 -21.59 17.34
CA ASP A 174 50.54 -21.44 18.47
C ASP A 174 49.82 -20.08 18.54
N LEU A 175 49.57 -19.51 17.37
CA LEU A 175 48.83 -18.26 17.19
C LEU A 175 47.45 -18.28 17.86
N VAL A 176 47.22 -17.28 18.72
CA VAL A 176 45.93 -17.01 19.36
C VAL A 176 45.39 -15.68 18.85
N LEU A 177 44.17 -15.71 18.34
CA LEU A 177 43.41 -14.54 17.95
C LEU A 177 42.50 -14.13 19.13
N VAL A 178 42.68 -12.92 19.67
CA VAL A 178 41.83 -12.38 20.74
C VAL A 178 40.85 -11.40 20.12
N LEU A 179 39.56 -11.72 20.20
CA LEU A 179 38.48 -10.98 19.57
C LEU A 179 37.52 -10.46 20.64
N ASP A 180 37.40 -9.14 20.71
CA ASP A 180 36.51 -8.48 21.64
C ASP A 180 35.05 -8.74 21.28
N VAL A 181 34.19 -8.80 22.30
CA VAL A 181 32.74 -8.88 22.10
C VAL A 181 32.25 -7.48 21.71
N PRO A 182 31.39 -7.35 20.68
CA PRO A 182 30.89 -6.04 20.25
C PRO A 182 30.30 -5.21 21.38
N ALA A 183 30.57 -3.90 21.34
CA ALA A 183 30.06 -2.96 22.32
C ALA A 183 28.54 -3.05 22.48
N ASP A 184 28.07 -2.78 23.69
CA ASP A 184 26.66 -2.82 24.11
C ASP A 184 25.98 -4.19 24.02
N THR A 185 26.73 -5.29 23.84
CA THR A 185 26.17 -6.66 23.88
C THR A 185 25.43 -6.90 25.19
N ILE A 186 24.18 -7.33 25.09
CA ILE A 186 23.34 -7.72 26.22
C ILE A 186 22.94 -9.19 26.10
N ALA A 187 22.34 -9.75 27.16
CA ALA A 187 21.73 -11.08 27.07
C ALA A 187 20.70 -11.13 25.94
N ASP A 188 20.60 -12.31 25.33
CA ASP A 188 19.74 -12.61 24.18
C ASP A 188 20.19 -12.01 22.84
N ASP A 189 21.30 -11.28 22.74
CA ASP A 189 21.89 -10.91 21.45
C ASP A 189 22.50 -12.16 20.76
N LEU A 190 22.38 -12.27 19.44
CA LEU A 190 23.07 -13.29 18.65
C LEU A 190 24.47 -12.81 18.30
N LEU A 191 25.47 -13.58 18.72
CA LEU A 191 26.86 -13.39 18.33
C LEU A 191 27.22 -14.42 17.26
N ILE A 192 27.73 -13.95 16.12
CA ILE A 192 28.33 -14.79 15.07
C ILE A 192 29.78 -14.39 14.91
N VAL A 193 30.67 -15.38 15.01
CA VAL A 193 32.10 -15.19 14.75
C VAL A 193 32.45 -15.85 13.44
N ALA A 194 33.24 -15.17 12.63
CA ALA A 194 33.89 -15.74 11.46
C ALA A 194 35.41 -15.50 11.54
N ILE A 195 36.19 -16.51 11.15
CA ILE A 195 37.64 -16.46 11.11
C ILE A 195 38.11 -16.99 9.76
N ALA A 196 38.85 -16.16 9.05
CA ALA A 196 39.67 -16.53 7.90
C ALA A 196 41.10 -16.80 8.39
N ALA A 197 41.62 -17.99 8.11
CA ALA A 197 42.96 -18.38 8.53
C ALA A 197 43.68 -19.15 7.43
N GLU A 198 44.92 -18.75 7.14
CA GLU A 198 45.79 -19.45 6.21
C GLU A 198 46.03 -20.89 6.66
N GLY A 199 46.12 -21.84 5.73
CA GLY A 199 46.32 -23.26 6.06
C GLY A 199 45.01 -24.04 6.22
N ASP A 200 45.09 -25.36 6.35
CA ASP A 200 43.96 -26.20 6.79
C ASP A 200 43.81 -26.18 8.32
N ARG A 201 42.76 -25.50 8.80
CA ARG A 201 42.48 -25.34 10.25
C ARG A 201 41.32 -26.17 10.75
N ARG A 202 40.77 -27.05 9.92
CA ARG A 202 39.50 -27.71 10.24
C ARG A 202 39.54 -28.52 11.52
N SER A 203 40.67 -29.16 11.83
CA SER A 203 40.86 -29.89 13.09
C SER A 203 40.87 -28.96 14.31
N THR A 204 41.52 -27.81 14.21
CA THR A 204 41.59 -26.80 15.28
C THR A 204 40.23 -26.14 15.49
N PHE A 205 39.54 -25.81 14.39
CA PHE A 205 38.25 -25.13 14.38
C PHE A 205 37.09 -26.01 14.87
N SER A 206 37.16 -27.33 14.69
CA SER A 206 36.09 -28.25 15.12
C SER A 206 35.76 -28.17 16.62
N ASN A 207 36.69 -27.73 17.47
CA ASN A 207 36.49 -27.58 18.91
C ASN A 207 37.10 -26.28 19.46
N ALA A 208 37.20 -25.24 18.61
CA ALA A 208 37.93 -24.02 18.96
C ALA A 208 37.35 -23.29 20.18
N ILE A 209 36.04 -23.38 20.40
CA ILE A 209 35.35 -22.64 21.47
C ILE A 209 34.29 -23.53 22.13
N PRO A 210 34.41 -23.79 23.43
CA PRO A 210 33.34 -24.40 24.20
C PRO A 210 32.06 -23.55 24.11
N ASP A 211 30.90 -24.20 24.07
CA ASP A 211 29.58 -23.57 24.13
C ASP A 211 29.19 -22.66 22.95
N TRP A 212 29.92 -22.76 21.82
CA TRP A 212 29.52 -22.18 20.55
C TRP A 212 29.05 -23.27 19.57
N ASN A 213 28.06 -22.94 18.75
CA ASN A 213 27.55 -23.81 17.71
C ASN A 213 28.30 -23.57 16.40
N LEU A 214 28.92 -24.62 15.84
CA LEU A 214 29.63 -24.54 14.56
C LEU A 214 28.65 -24.44 13.38
N ILE A 215 28.88 -23.47 12.47
CA ILE A 215 28.12 -23.28 11.21
C ILE A 215 28.94 -23.75 10.01
N VAL A 216 30.17 -23.25 9.87
CA VAL A 216 31.05 -23.50 8.72
C VAL A 216 32.42 -23.91 9.23
N ASN A 217 33.00 -24.96 8.64
CA ASN A 217 34.36 -25.38 8.89
C ASN A 217 34.96 -25.98 7.61
N GLU A 218 35.30 -25.12 6.67
CA GLU A 218 35.71 -25.53 5.33
C GLU A 218 37.05 -24.94 4.95
N SER A 219 37.85 -25.74 4.25
CA SER A 219 39.18 -25.37 3.77
C SER A 219 39.26 -25.59 2.26
N ARG A 220 39.95 -24.67 1.59
CA ARG A 220 40.28 -24.78 0.18
C ARG A 220 41.73 -25.25 0.04
N ASN A 221 41.92 -26.50 -0.39
CA ASN A 221 43.22 -27.13 -0.67
C ASN A 221 44.27 -27.07 0.47
N GLY A 222 43.88 -26.63 1.66
CA GLY A 222 44.80 -26.33 2.74
C GLY A 222 45.49 -24.97 2.63
N ASP A 223 45.05 -24.07 1.75
CA ASP A 223 45.60 -22.71 1.58
C ASP A 223 44.87 -21.70 2.48
N ILE A 224 43.54 -21.80 2.56
CA ILE A 224 42.69 -20.93 3.39
C ILE A 224 41.57 -21.76 4.04
N THR A 225 41.22 -21.43 5.28
CA THR A 225 40.09 -22.00 6.02
C THR A 225 39.15 -20.92 6.51
N LEU A 226 37.84 -21.14 6.32
CA LEU A 226 36.78 -20.35 6.94
C LEU A 226 36.13 -21.16 8.06
N GLY A 227 36.23 -20.64 9.28
CA GLY A 227 35.48 -21.09 10.44
C GLY A 227 34.38 -20.09 10.79
N VAL A 228 33.15 -20.55 11.00
CA VAL A 228 32.03 -19.71 11.44
C VAL A 228 31.26 -20.40 12.55
N TRP A 229 30.97 -19.66 13.62
CA TRP A 229 30.22 -20.14 14.79
C TRP A 229 29.17 -19.14 15.23
N TRP A 230 28.19 -19.59 15.99
CA TRP A 230 27.25 -18.70 16.68
C TRP A 230 27.00 -19.11 18.13
N ARG A 231 26.56 -18.13 18.92
CA ARG A 231 25.97 -18.32 20.25
C ARG A 231 24.96 -17.22 20.54
N VAL A 232 24.08 -17.45 21.51
CA VAL A 232 23.28 -16.39 22.11
C VAL A 232 24.02 -15.88 23.35
N ALA A 233 24.16 -14.56 23.45
CA ALA A 233 24.83 -13.88 24.55
C ALA A 233 24.04 -14.07 25.86
N THR A 234 24.77 -14.08 26.97
CA THR A 234 24.19 -14.28 28.31
C THR A 234 24.45 -13.06 29.20
N ASP A 235 23.76 -12.95 30.34
CA ASP A 235 23.98 -11.87 31.33
C ASP A 235 25.43 -11.79 31.87
N GLY A 236 26.24 -12.82 31.63
CA GLY A 236 27.65 -12.92 32.02
C GLY A 236 28.61 -12.98 30.83
N GLU A 237 28.23 -12.42 29.68
CA GLU A 237 29.06 -12.46 28.47
C GLU A 237 30.47 -11.92 28.74
N PRO A 238 31.54 -12.67 28.41
CA PRO A 238 32.92 -12.20 28.55
C PRO A 238 33.19 -10.96 27.68
N ALA A 239 34.17 -10.15 28.06
CA ALA A 239 34.58 -9.00 27.25
C ALA A 239 35.26 -9.39 25.93
N SER A 240 35.86 -10.59 25.87
CA SER A 240 36.53 -11.10 24.67
C SER A 240 36.65 -12.63 24.69
N TYR A 241 36.89 -13.19 23.50
CA TYR A 241 37.13 -14.61 23.28
C TYR A 241 38.51 -14.83 22.65
N SER A 242 39.16 -15.93 23.03
CA SER A 242 40.45 -16.33 22.49
C SER A 242 40.29 -17.56 21.59
N PHE A 243 40.74 -17.44 20.35
CA PHE A 243 40.62 -18.48 19.34
C PHE A 243 42.01 -18.99 19.02
N LYS A 244 42.23 -20.28 19.25
CA LYS A 244 43.46 -20.91 18.78
C LYS A 244 43.35 -21.09 17.27
N VAL A 245 44.25 -20.45 16.54
CA VAL A 245 44.34 -20.58 15.08
C VAL A 245 45.51 -21.50 14.70
N GLY A 246 46.57 -21.56 15.53
CA GLY A 246 47.68 -22.54 15.46
C GLY A 246 48.61 -22.37 14.26
N GLY A 247 49.44 -23.40 13.96
CA GLY A 247 50.21 -23.66 12.72
C GLY A 247 51.52 -22.89 12.49
N GLU A 248 52.39 -23.43 11.63
CA GLU A 248 53.61 -22.76 11.13
C GLU A 248 53.20 -21.61 10.17
N GLU A 249 53.90 -20.46 10.23
CA GLU A 249 53.71 -19.28 9.37
C GLU A 249 52.25 -18.94 9.08
N THR A 250 51.50 -18.43 10.07
CA THR A 250 50.04 -18.28 9.96
C THR A 250 49.58 -16.84 10.03
N GLY A 251 48.76 -16.44 9.06
CA GLY A 251 47.89 -15.28 9.16
C GLY A 251 46.47 -15.63 9.53
N ALA A 252 45.84 -14.82 10.37
CA ALA A 252 44.42 -14.91 10.64
C ALA A 252 43.76 -13.55 10.77
N TYR A 253 42.54 -13.48 10.27
CA TYR A 253 41.63 -12.36 10.42
C TYR A 253 40.30 -12.90 10.93
N GLY A 254 39.78 -12.31 12.00
CA GLY A 254 38.50 -12.70 12.56
C GLY A 254 37.67 -11.51 12.99
N TRP A 255 36.37 -11.68 12.89
CA TRP A 255 35.39 -10.66 13.22
C TRP A 255 34.18 -11.29 13.90
N MET A 256 33.66 -10.57 14.89
CA MET A 256 32.47 -10.95 15.67
C MET A 256 31.38 -9.95 15.36
N MET A 257 30.23 -10.45 14.92
CA MET A 257 29.07 -9.66 14.56
C MET A 257 27.96 -9.90 15.58
N ARG A 258 27.26 -8.82 15.92
CA ARG A 258 26.14 -8.83 16.86
C ARG A 258 24.84 -8.53 16.14
N PHE A 259 23.82 -9.32 16.44
CA PHE A 259 22.48 -9.18 15.87
C PHE A 259 21.41 -9.25 16.96
N SER A 260 20.33 -8.50 16.78
CA SER A 260 19.14 -8.54 17.62
C SER A 260 17.90 -8.95 16.80
N GLY A 261 16.78 -9.24 17.46
CA GLY A 261 15.51 -9.58 16.81
C GLY A 261 15.47 -10.94 16.11
N HIS A 262 16.46 -11.81 16.37
CA HIS A 262 16.53 -13.17 15.83
C HIS A 262 15.69 -14.16 16.63
N ASP A 263 15.48 -15.36 16.09
CA ASP A 263 14.91 -16.49 16.83
C ASP A 263 15.88 -16.90 17.96
N PRO A 264 15.48 -16.81 19.25
CA PRO A 264 16.39 -17.10 20.37
C PRO A 264 16.66 -18.59 20.57
N ALA A 265 15.84 -19.48 19.99
CA ALA A 265 15.99 -20.92 20.14
C ALA A 265 16.76 -21.55 18.96
N ASP A 266 16.48 -21.10 17.73
CA ASP A 266 17.09 -21.64 16.51
C ASP A 266 17.36 -20.55 15.46
N PRO A 267 18.36 -19.67 15.71
CA PRO A 267 18.61 -18.48 14.89
C PRO A 267 19.07 -18.80 13.47
N ILE A 268 19.75 -19.93 13.23
CA ILE A 268 20.34 -20.24 11.92
C ILE A 268 19.44 -21.21 11.15
N SER A 269 18.81 -20.74 10.07
CA SER A 269 17.88 -21.56 9.27
C SER A 269 18.53 -22.41 8.20
N SER A 270 19.54 -21.86 7.54
CA SER A 270 20.13 -22.44 6.36
C SER A 270 21.55 -21.92 6.19
N THR A 271 22.41 -22.81 5.70
CA THR A 271 23.78 -22.49 5.34
C THR A 271 24.10 -23.10 3.98
N SER A 272 24.91 -22.40 3.19
CA SER A 272 25.45 -22.87 1.91
C SER A 272 26.89 -22.42 1.79
N VAL A 273 27.79 -23.33 1.41
CA VAL A 273 29.25 -23.06 1.39
C VAL A 273 29.80 -23.32 -0.01
N GLY A 274 30.66 -22.42 -0.48
CA GLY A 274 31.35 -22.50 -1.76
C GLY A 274 32.85 -22.36 -1.57
N SER A 275 33.62 -22.94 -2.48
CA SER A 275 35.08 -22.74 -2.50
C SER A 275 35.60 -22.79 -3.94
N GLY A 276 36.73 -22.14 -4.19
CA GLY A 276 37.24 -21.98 -5.53
C GLY A 276 38.52 -21.17 -5.58
N ARG A 277 38.93 -20.80 -6.80
CA ARG A 277 39.97 -19.80 -7.06
C ARG A 277 39.45 -18.78 -8.05
N SER A 278 39.31 -17.51 -7.65
CA SER A 278 38.73 -16.45 -8.49
C SER A 278 39.10 -15.06 -7.97
N ALA A 279 39.02 -14.05 -8.84
CA ALA A 279 39.00 -12.64 -8.42
C ALA A 279 37.57 -12.16 -8.11
N THR A 280 36.57 -12.98 -8.45
CA THR A 280 35.18 -12.80 -8.07
C THR A 280 34.65 -14.06 -7.36
N PRO A 281 35.01 -14.27 -6.08
CA PRO A 281 34.55 -15.43 -5.32
C PRO A 281 33.02 -15.50 -5.25
N ILE A 282 32.44 -16.61 -5.71
CA ILE A 282 30.98 -16.81 -5.72
C ILE A 282 30.54 -17.26 -4.34
N VAL A 283 29.58 -16.55 -3.76
CA VAL A 283 28.88 -16.94 -2.53
C VAL A 283 27.58 -17.65 -2.93
N PRO A 284 27.40 -18.93 -2.59
CA PRO A 284 26.29 -19.74 -3.10
C PRO A 284 24.93 -19.33 -2.53
N ALA A 285 23.85 -19.59 -3.24
CA ALA A 285 22.48 -19.37 -2.77
C ALA A 285 22.14 -20.28 -1.56
N ALA A 286 21.25 -19.80 -0.68
CA ALA A 286 20.69 -20.55 0.45
C ALA A 286 19.17 -20.39 0.51
N LYS A 287 18.48 -21.32 1.18
CA LYS A 287 17.03 -21.26 1.36
C LYS A 287 16.67 -20.28 2.49
N VAL A 288 15.57 -19.56 2.32
CA VAL A 288 15.02 -18.62 3.30
C VAL A 288 13.63 -19.13 3.70
N PRO A 289 13.49 -19.79 4.86
CA PRO A 289 12.22 -20.41 5.24
C PRO A 289 11.22 -19.45 5.90
N THR A 290 11.66 -18.25 6.29
CA THR A 290 10.87 -17.24 7.01
C THR A 290 11.05 -15.87 6.35
N GLU A 291 9.97 -15.10 6.25
CA GLU A 291 10.02 -13.68 5.86
C GLU A 291 10.90 -12.89 6.83
N GLN A 292 11.41 -11.72 6.39
CA GLN A 292 12.26 -10.83 7.22
C GLN A 292 13.54 -11.48 7.77
N SER A 293 14.04 -12.54 7.12
CA SER A 293 15.31 -13.16 7.49
C SER A 293 16.48 -12.31 7.03
N MET A 294 17.56 -12.28 7.82
CA MET A 294 18.81 -11.67 7.40
C MET A 294 19.69 -12.69 6.67
N VAL A 295 20.22 -12.29 5.53
CA VAL A 295 21.17 -13.06 4.74
C VAL A 295 22.56 -12.52 5.02
N LEU A 296 23.39 -13.30 5.70
CA LEU A 296 24.77 -12.99 5.97
C LEU A 296 25.67 -13.71 4.95
N ARG A 297 26.51 -12.95 4.24
CA ARG A 297 27.49 -13.45 3.26
C ARG A 297 28.88 -13.28 3.86
N LEU A 298 29.63 -14.36 3.91
CA LEU A 298 30.95 -14.43 4.52
C LEU A 298 31.96 -14.97 3.52
N GLY A 299 33.20 -14.53 3.62
CA GLY A 299 34.31 -15.02 2.80
C GLY A 299 35.63 -15.06 3.56
N ALA A 300 36.44 -16.07 3.25
CA ALA A 300 37.85 -16.14 3.58
C ALA A 300 38.62 -16.28 2.25
N PHE A 301 39.69 -15.52 2.11
CA PHE A 301 40.51 -15.45 0.90
C PHE A 301 41.98 -15.58 1.28
N GLU A 302 42.73 -16.30 0.45
CA GLU A 302 44.19 -16.33 0.50
C GLU A 302 44.76 -14.93 0.22
N ASP A 303 45.78 -14.49 0.97
CA ASP A 303 46.45 -13.19 0.80
C ASP A 303 45.55 -11.94 1.04
N ASN A 304 46.04 -10.74 0.69
CA ASN A 304 45.44 -9.43 0.95
C ASN A 304 44.99 -8.69 -0.31
N SER A 305 44.62 -9.43 -1.36
CA SER A 305 44.20 -8.89 -2.65
C SER A 305 42.75 -8.37 -2.63
N PHE A 306 42.47 -7.35 -1.81
CA PHE A 306 41.14 -6.77 -1.66
C PHE A 306 41.18 -5.24 -1.52
N ASN A 307 40.01 -4.61 -1.65
CA ASN A 307 39.81 -3.21 -1.28
C ASN A 307 39.29 -3.16 0.16
N GLN A 308 40.04 -2.51 1.06
CA GLN A 308 39.67 -2.47 2.48
C GLN A 308 38.28 -1.86 2.68
N ASP A 309 37.49 -2.48 3.57
CA ASP A 309 36.09 -2.12 3.89
C ASP A 309 35.11 -2.19 2.70
N GLN A 310 35.49 -2.90 1.63
CA GLN A 310 34.69 -3.02 0.41
C GLN A 310 34.56 -4.48 -0.03
N THR A 311 33.40 -5.07 0.22
CA THR A 311 33.09 -6.44 -0.25
C THR A 311 32.69 -6.50 -1.72
N GLU A 312 32.23 -5.38 -2.28
CA GLU A 312 31.67 -5.25 -3.65
C GLU A 312 30.41 -6.10 -3.91
N ILE A 313 29.81 -6.70 -2.88
CA ILE A 313 28.54 -7.43 -2.99
C ILE A 313 27.41 -6.42 -3.27
N THR A 314 26.73 -6.59 -4.41
CA THR A 314 25.61 -5.72 -4.80
C THR A 314 24.37 -6.00 -3.96
N ASN A 315 23.60 -4.95 -3.63
CA ASN A 315 22.37 -5.00 -2.81
C ASN A 315 22.57 -5.58 -1.40
N ALA A 316 23.77 -5.46 -0.85
CA ALA A 316 24.09 -5.79 0.54
C ALA A 316 24.85 -4.63 1.19
N THR A 317 24.76 -4.55 2.51
CA THR A 317 25.57 -3.65 3.33
C THR A 317 26.84 -4.37 3.74
N THR A 318 28.01 -3.81 3.41
CA THR A 318 29.29 -4.30 3.93
C THR A 318 29.34 -4.15 5.45
N ILE A 319 29.75 -5.21 6.14
CA ILE A 319 30.15 -5.18 7.55
C ILE A 319 31.64 -4.90 7.63
N THR A 320 32.45 -5.74 6.98
CA THR A 320 33.91 -5.60 6.98
C THR A 320 34.54 -6.28 5.76
N MET A 321 35.75 -5.84 5.42
CA MET A 321 36.67 -6.49 4.48
C MET A 321 38.10 -6.09 4.87
N ASP A 322 38.81 -6.97 5.54
CA ASP A 322 40.19 -6.73 5.99
C ASP A 322 40.99 -8.05 6.03
N GLY A 323 42.26 -7.97 6.40
CA GLY A 323 43.15 -9.11 6.44
C GLY A 323 44.57 -8.77 6.85
N VAL A 324 45.39 -9.81 6.80
CA VAL A 324 46.84 -9.78 6.86
C VAL A 324 47.40 -10.28 5.52
N SER A 325 48.72 -10.28 5.37
CA SER A 325 49.41 -10.58 4.10
C SER A 325 49.19 -11.99 3.51
N ASN A 326 48.47 -12.86 4.19
CA ASN A 326 48.34 -14.27 3.85
C ASN A 326 46.93 -14.82 4.13
N ALA A 327 46.09 -14.04 4.81
CA ALA A 327 44.69 -14.37 5.03
C ALA A 327 43.87 -13.10 5.13
N SER A 328 42.78 -13.05 4.37
CA SER A 328 41.79 -11.98 4.44
C SER A 328 40.39 -12.55 4.47
N GLY A 329 39.43 -11.71 4.82
CA GLY A 329 38.04 -12.10 4.88
C GLY A 329 37.12 -10.90 4.81
N GLY A 330 35.84 -11.18 4.67
CA GLY A 330 34.84 -10.13 4.61
C GLY A 330 33.44 -10.64 4.88
N ALA A 331 32.58 -9.70 5.24
CA ALA A 331 31.19 -9.95 5.53
C ALA A 331 30.29 -8.85 5.00
N ALA A 332 29.13 -9.23 4.48
CA ALA A 332 28.06 -8.32 4.12
C ALA A 332 26.71 -8.94 4.46
N TYR A 333 25.70 -8.11 4.72
CA TYR A 333 24.34 -8.58 4.98
C TYR A 333 23.29 -7.90 4.12
N SER A 334 22.18 -8.59 3.90
CA SER A 334 20.96 -8.02 3.36
C SER A 334 19.74 -8.61 4.06
N THR A 335 18.58 -7.94 3.96
CA THR A 335 17.31 -8.48 4.45
C THR A 335 16.57 -9.13 3.29
N GLN A 336 16.00 -10.30 3.54
CA GLN A 336 15.10 -10.97 2.61
C GLN A 336 13.66 -10.84 3.12
N ASP A 337 12.86 -10.06 2.40
CA ASP A 337 11.49 -9.76 2.83
C ASP A 337 10.53 -10.96 2.66
N GLU A 338 10.81 -11.85 1.72
CA GLU A 338 9.94 -12.97 1.34
C GLU A 338 10.60 -14.35 1.56
N ILE A 339 9.78 -15.37 1.81
CA ILE A 339 10.20 -16.78 1.82
C ILE A 339 10.70 -17.19 0.43
N GLY A 340 11.77 -17.99 0.37
CA GLY A 340 12.24 -18.54 -0.90
C GLY A 340 13.70 -18.97 -0.88
N SER A 341 14.49 -18.43 -1.80
CA SER A 341 15.93 -18.67 -1.88
C SER A 341 16.64 -17.38 -2.24
N THR A 342 17.82 -17.19 -1.67
CA THR A 342 18.68 -16.07 -2.04
C THR A 342 19.27 -16.29 -3.44
N SER A 343 19.68 -15.23 -4.12
CA SER A 343 20.52 -15.37 -5.32
C SER A 343 21.94 -15.81 -4.94
N THR A 344 22.79 -16.12 -5.91
CA THR A 344 24.24 -16.07 -5.68
C THR A 344 24.68 -14.61 -5.50
N ALA A 345 25.82 -14.41 -4.84
CA ALA A 345 26.50 -13.13 -4.71
C ALA A 345 27.99 -13.30 -5.06
N GLU A 346 28.70 -12.20 -5.29
CA GLU A 346 30.13 -12.24 -5.60
C GLU A 346 30.86 -11.21 -4.74
N PHE A 347 31.97 -11.62 -4.13
CA PHE A 347 32.95 -10.68 -3.59
C PHE A 347 33.80 -10.11 -4.72
N GLY A 348 34.31 -8.89 -4.56
CA GLY A 348 35.28 -8.29 -5.47
C GLY A 348 36.69 -8.29 -4.88
N LEU A 349 37.60 -9.02 -5.53
CA LEU A 349 39.02 -9.05 -5.18
C LEU A 349 39.86 -8.36 -6.26
N THR A 350 41.03 -7.85 -5.89
CA THR A 350 41.96 -7.18 -6.81
C THR A 350 42.86 -8.17 -7.56
N ALA A 351 42.91 -9.43 -7.12
CA ALA A 351 43.60 -10.55 -7.78
C ALA A 351 42.86 -11.88 -7.56
N LYS A 352 43.34 -12.96 -8.20
CA LYS A 352 42.72 -14.29 -8.07
C LYS A 352 43.28 -15.01 -6.85
N GLU A 353 42.41 -15.29 -5.90
CA GLU A 353 42.77 -16.00 -4.66
C GLU A 353 42.01 -17.30 -4.50
N ASP A 354 42.61 -18.27 -3.82
CA ASP A 354 41.86 -19.40 -3.28
C ASP A 354 40.93 -18.89 -2.17
N TYR A 355 39.71 -19.42 -2.14
CA TYR A 355 38.66 -18.90 -1.26
C TYR A 355 37.75 -19.98 -0.71
N VAL A 356 37.13 -19.63 0.43
CA VAL A 356 35.95 -20.28 0.98
C VAL A 356 34.92 -19.19 1.28
N THR A 357 33.69 -19.35 0.79
CA THR A 357 32.59 -18.39 0.98
C THR A 357 31.39 -19.11 1.57
N ALA A 358 30.57 -18.40 2.33
CA ALA A 358 29.36 -18.96 2.91
C ALA A 358 28.19 -17.97 2.89
N THR A 359 27.00 -18.52 2.70
CA THR A 359 25.74 -17.83 3.02
C THR A 359 25.17 -18.45 4.28
N VAL A 360 24.86 -17.61 5.25
CA VAL A 360 24.20 -17.98 6.51
C VAL A 360 22.90 -17.18 6.59
N VAL A 361 21.77 -17.86 6.81
CA VAL A 361 20.46 -17.20 6.91
C VAL A 361 20.01 -17.19 8.37
N ILE A 362 19.85 -15.99 8.92
CA ILE A 362 19.43 -15.73 10.29
C ILE A 362 17.91 -15.50 10.30
N LYS A 363 17.17 -16.30 11.07
CA LYS A 363 15.72 -16.18 11.20
C LYS A 363 15.36 -15.07 12.18
N PRO A 364 14.29 -14.29 11.92
CA PRO A 364 13.76 -13.39 12.92
C PRO A 364 13.01 -14.16 14.02
N ALA A 365 12.81 -13.50 15.16
CA ALA A 365 11.95 -14.01 16.22
C ALA A 365 10.55 -14.32 15.66
N GLN A 366 9.93 -15.41 16.12
CA GLN A 366 8.55 -15.71 15.74
C GLN A 366 7.59 -14.86 16.59
N GLU A 367 6.52 -14.33 15.98
CA GLU A 367 5.43 -13.77 16.79
C GLU A 367 4.88 -14.87 17.69
N THR A 368 4.81 -14.60 19.00
CA THR A 368 4.16 -15.52 19.92
C THR A 368 2.66 -15.40 19.67
N PRO A 369 1.95 -16.49 19.30
CA PRO A 369 0.54 -16.45 18.93
C PRO A 369 -0.40 -16.02 20.05
#